data_AF-A0A7C6VM71-F1
#
_entry.id   AF-A0A7C6VM71-F1
#
_cell.length_a   1.000
_cell.length_b   1.000
_cell.length_c   1.000
_cell.angle_alpha   90.00
_cell.angle_beta   90.00
_cell.angle_gamma   90.00
#
_symmetry.space_group_name_H-M   'P 1'
#
loop_
_entity.id
_entity.type
_entity.pdbx_description
1 polymer ?
#
loop_
_entity_poly.entity_id
_entity_poly.type
_entity_poly.pdbx_seq_one_letter_code
_entity_poly.pdbx_strand_id
1 'polypeptide(L)'
;AARAGGEARYLAAFNRTLELASNASSQVRVAYEGYRSAYDLARHYRNEVVPLRQNITEESVLQYNGMLIGVFELLAAARAQSASVVQAIEAERDFWRAEAGLKASLLGQPIAPISLQSSASPAEAGAGH
;
A
#
# COMPACT_ATOMS: atom_id res chain seq x y z
N ALA A 1 -12.37 -31.73 -43.19
CA ALA A 1 -13.02 -30.72 -42.32
C ALA A 1 -12.84 -31.01 -40.82
N ALA A 2 -13.32 -32.15 -40.29
CA ALA A 2 -13.28 -32.42 -38.83
C ALA A 2 -11.86 -32.45 -38.19
N ARG A 3 -10.86 -33.02 -38.88
CA ARG A 3 -9.46 -33.04 -38.38
C ARG A 3 -8.84 -31.63 -38.29
N ALA A 4 -9.03 -30.80 -39.32
CA ALA A 4 -8.55 -29.42 -39.33
C ALA A 4 -9.19 -28.57 -38.22
N GLY A 5 -10.47 -28.81 -37.90
CA GLY A 5 -11.14 -28.13 -36.77
C GLY A 5 -10.64 -28.58 -35.39
N GLY A 6 -10.23 -29.85 -35.24
CA GLY A 6 -9.61 -30.36 -34.01
C GLY A 6 -8.23 -29.76 -33.75
N GLU A 7 -7.41 -29.68 -34.79
CA GLU A 7 -6.07 -29.08 -34.74
C GLU A 7 -6.12 -27.58 -34.41
N ALA A 8 -7.03 -26.84 -35.04
CA ALA A 8 -7.22 -25.41 -34.74
C ALA A 8 -7.61 -25.15 -33.27
N ARG A 9 -8.48 -26.00 -32.70
CA ARG A 9 -8.85 -25.89 -31.27
C ARG A 9 -7.70 -26.22 -30.34
N TYR A 10 -6.89 -27.22 -30.69
CA TYR A 10 -5.69 -27.56 -29.92
C TYR A 10 -4.69 -26.41 -29.90
N LEU A 11 -4.36 -25.84 -31.07
CA LEU A 11 -3.44 -24.71 -31.17
C LEU A 11 -3.98 -23.47 -30.42
N ALA A 12 -5.29 -23.21 -30.49
CA ALA A 12 -5.90 -22.12 -29.74
C ALA A 12 -5.81 -22.33 -28.21
N ALA A 13 -6.08 -23.55 -27.73
CA ALA A 13 -5.95 -23.90 -26.32
C ALA A 13 -4.49 -23.79 -25.86
N PHE A 14 -3.54 -24.28 -26.66
CA PHE A 14 -2.11 -24.19 -26.39
C PHE A 14 -1.64 -22.73 -26.29
N ASN A 15 -1.96 -21.89 -27.28
CA ASN A 15 -1.61 -20.46 -27.24
C ASN A 15 -2.19 -19.75 -26.01
N ARG A 16 -3.43 -20.07 -25.62
CA ARG A 16 -4.05 -19.50 -24.41
C ARG A 16 -3.30 -19.91 -23.14
N THR A 17 -2.77 -21.13 -23.05
CA THR A 17 -1.94 -21.54 -21.90
C THR A 17 -0.61 -20.79 -21.84
N LEU A 18 0.03 -20.55 -22.99
CA LEU A 18 1.26 -19.76 -23.06
C LEU A 18 1.04 -18.31 -22.65
N GLU A 19 -0.04 -17.70 -23.15
CA GLU A 19 -0.44 -16.34 -22.78
C GLU A 19 -0.69 -16.22 -21.27
N LEU A 20 -1.45 -17.16 -20.69
CA LEU A 20 -1.71 -17.19 -19.26
C LEU A 20 -0.42 -17.31 -18.43
N ALA A 21 0.49 -18.18 -18.82
CA ALA A 21 1.77 -18.37 -18.11
C ALA A 21 2.65 -17.11 -18.17
N SER A 22 2.70 -16.44 -19.33
CA SER A 22 3.42 -15.19 -19.51
C SER A 22 2.81 -14.06 -18.66
N ASN A 23 1.48 -13.94 -18.67
CA ASN A 23 0.76 -12.95 -17.89
C ASN A 23 0.94 -13.16 -16.38
N ALA A 24 0.84 -14.39 -15.89
CA ALA A 24 1.06 -14.72 -14.48
C ALA A 24 2.49 -14.35 -14.03
N SER A 25 3.50 -14.72 -14.82
CA SER A 25 4.90 -14.40 -14.51
C SER A 25 5.15 -12.88 -14.49
N SER A 26 4.54 -12.16 -15.43
CA SER A 26 4.64 -10.70 -15.51
C SER A 26 3.97 -10.03 -14.31
N GLN A 27 2.78 -10.50 -13.89
CA GLN A 27 2.08 -9.98 -12.72
C GLN A 27 2.87 -10.15 -11.43
N VAL A 28 3.44 -11.34 -11.20
CA VAL A 28 4.27 -11.61 -10.02
C VAL A 28 5.50 -10.69 -10.00
N ARG A 29 6.15 -10.48 -11.16
CA ARG A 29 7.30 -9.58 -11.26
C ARG A 29 6.94 -8.14 -10.88
N VAL A 30 5.86 -7.60 -11.44
CA VAL A 30 5.40 -6.24 -11.14
C VAL A 30 5.00 -6.11 -9.67
N ALA A 31 4.30 -7.11 -9.11
CA ALA A 31 3.92 -7.11 -7.71
C ALA A 31 5.14 -7.17 -6.78
N TYR A 32 6.19 -7.91 -7.15
CA TYR A 32 7.43 -7.99 -6.39
C TYR A 32 8.20 -6.67 -6.41
N GLU A 33 8.31 -6.02 -7.57
CA GLU A 33 8.94 -4.70 -7.70
C GLU A 33 8.20 -3.66 -6.85
N GLY A 34 6.86 -3.66 -6.88
CA GLY A 34 6.03 -2.80 -6.03
C GLY A 34 6.21 -3.06 -4.53
N TYR A 35 6.19 -4.33 -4.12
CA TYR A 35 6.48 -4.75 -2.74
C TYR A 35 7.83 -4.23 -2.25
N ARG A 36 8.89 -4.43 -3.04
CA ARG A 36 10.25 -4.03 -2.66
C ARG A 36 10.36 -2.51 -2.49
N SER A 37 9.81 -1.75 -3.44
CA SER A 37 9.81 -0.28 -3.35
C SER A 37 9.05 0.22 -2.12
N ALA A 38 7.90 -0.38 -1.79
CA ALA A 38 7.11 0.01 -0.63
C ALA A 38 7.82 -0.35 0.69
N TYR A 39 8.51 -1.49 0.73
CA TYR A 39 9.33 -1.90 1.88
C TYR A 39 10.47 -0.92 2.14
N ASP A 40 11.21 -0.55 1.08
CA ASP A 40 12.34 0.38 1.20
C ASP A 40 11.85 1.76 1.67
N LEU A 41 10.70 2.22 1.16
CA LEU A 41 10.08 3.47 1.59
C LEU A 41 9.67 3.43 3.07
N ALA A 42 8.91 2.41 3.49
CA ALA A 42 8.48 2.27 4.88
C ALA A 42 9.67 2.18 5.85
N ARG A 43 10.72 1.45 5.46
CA ARG A 43 11.97 1.36 6.22
C ARG A 43 12.66 2.72 6.34
N HIS A 44 12.78 3.48 5.27
CA HIS A 44 13.40 4.80 5.27
C HIS A 44 12.66 5.78 6.20
N TYR A 45 11.32 5.78 6.16
CA TYR A 45 10.54 6.62 7.07
C TYR A 45 10.76 6.26 8.54
N ARG A 46 10.72 4.96 8.88
CA ARG A 46 10.89 4.48 10.26
C ARG A 46 12.31 4.72 10.79
N ASN A 47 13.32 4.47 9.97
CA ASN A 47 14.70 4.44 10.43
C ASN A 47 15.40 5.80 10.34
N GLU A 48 14.97 6.68 9.42
CA GLU A 48 15.67 7.92 9.13
C GLU A 48 14.76 9.14 9.31
N VAL A 49 13.61 9.19 8.63
CA VAL A 49 12.78 10.41 8.59
C VAL A 49 12.17 10.75 9.95
N VAL A 50 11.51 9.79 10.59
CA VAL A 50 10.83 10.02 11.88
C VAL A 50 11.85 10.36 12.99
N PRO A 51 12.95 9.59 13.17
CA PRO A 51 13.96 9.94 14.17
C PRO A 51 14.61 11.30 13.89
N LEU A 52 14.91 11.63 12.64
CA LEU A 52 15.48 12.94 12.28
C LEU A 52 14.54 14.08 12.66
N ARG A 53 13.25 13.94 12.34
CA ARG A 53 12.23 14.95 12.68
C ARG A 53 12.05 15.10 14.19
N GLN A 54 12.14 14.01 14.95
CA GLN A 54 12.13 14.05 16.40
C GLN A 54 13.32 14.85 16.95
N ASN A 55 14.55 14.55 16.50
CA ASN A 55 15.76 15.29 16.91
C ASN A 55 15.65 16.79 16.60
N ILE A 56 15.12 17.16 15.43
CA ILE A 56 14.90 18.57 15.05
C ILE A 56 13.92 19.26 16.02
N THR A 57 12.83 18.60 16.39
CA THR A 57 11.86 19.18 17.35
C THR A 57 12.46 19.32 18.74
N GLU A 58 13.21 18.32 19.22
CA GLU A 58 13.90 18.37 20.52
C GLU A 58 14.89 19.54 20.57
N GLU A 59 15.66 19.73 19.50
CA GLU A 59 16.58 20.86 19.37
C GLU A 59 15.82 22.20 19.28
N SER A 60 14.69 22.25 18.57
CA SER A 60 13.85 23.45 18.50
C SER A 60 13.35 23.88 19.88
N VAL A 61 13.02 22.93 20.76
CA VAL A 61 12.66 23.23 22.16
C VAL A 61 13.83 23.85 22.92
N LEU A 62 15.05 23.32 22.75
CA LEU A 62 16.25 23.88 23.37
C LEU A 62 16.53 25.31 22.87
N GLN A 63 16.39 25.56 21.57
CA GLN A 63 16.58 26.88 20.98
C GLN A 63 15.51 27.89 21.42
N TYR A 64 14.25 27.45 21.56
CA TYR A 64 13.18 28.29 22.11
C TYR A 64 13.47 28.69 23.55
N ASN A 65 13.89 27.74 24.39
CA ASN A 65 14.31 28.01 25.77
C ASN A 65 15.51 28.97 25.83
N GLY A 66 16.42 28.88 24.85
CA GLY A 66 17.56 29.79 24.67
C GLY A 66 17.23 31.13 24.01
N MET A 67 15.95 31.43 23.74
CA MET A 67 15.49 32.64 23.04
C MET A 67 16.09 32.83 21.63
N LEU A 68 16.52 31.74 20.98
CA LEU A 68 17.10 31.76 19.62
C LEU A 68 16.02 31.68 18.53
N ILE A 69 14.87 31.07 18.84
CA ILE A 69 13.71 30.98 17.94
C ILE A 69 12.44 31.46 18.65
N GLY A 70 11.44 31.85 17.86
CA GLY A 70 10.10 32.21 18.36
C GLY A 70 9.15 31.00 18.48
N VAL A 71 8.00 31.21 19.11
CA VAL A 71 6.96 30.17 19.30
C VAL A 71 6.39 29.63 17.98
N PHE A 72 6.33 30.46 16.93
CA PHE A 72 5.80 30.03 15.63
C PHE A 72 6.75 29.05 14.93
N GLU A 73 8.06 29.22 15.08
CA GLU A 73 9.07 28.28 14.58
C GLU A 73 8.98 26.94 15.34
N LEU A 74 8.83 26.98 16.66
CA LEU A 74 8.61 25.78 17.47
C LEU A 74 7.34 25.02 17.03
N LEU A 75 6.24 25.74 16.81
CA LEU A 75 4.99 25.15 16.34
C LEU A 75 5.14 24.57 14.92
N ALA A 76 5.93 25.20 14.05
CA ALA A 76 6.22 24.68 12.73
C ALA A 76 7.02 23.37 12.81
N ALA A 77 8.04 23.29 13.67
CA ALA A 77 8.79 22.06 13.92
C ALA A 77 7.88 20.92 14.44
N ALA A 78 7.02 21.20 15.42
CA ALA A 78 6.07 20.24 15.95
C ALA A 78 5.09 19.73 14.88
N ARG A 79 4.54 20.63 14.04
CA ARG A 79 3.67 20.23 12.90
C ARG A 79 4.40 19.37 11.88
N ALA A 80 5.66 19.70 11.56
CA ALA A 80 6.46 18.91 10.64
C ALA A 80 6.76 17.51 11.20
N GLN A 81 6.99 17.39 12.52
CA GLN A 81 7.14 16.09 13.18
C GLN A 81 5.84 15.27 13.10
N SER A 82 4.68 15.84 13.44
CA SER A 82 3.40 15.13 13.31
C SER A 82 3.14 14.69 11.87
N ALA A 83 3.40 15.56 10.89
CA ALA A 83 3.26 15.22 9.47
C ALA A 83 4.17 14.06 9.07
N SER A 84 5.42 14.02 9.57
CA SER A 84 6.34 12.91 9.29
C SER A 84 5.88 11.57 9.86
N VAL A 85 5.23 11.58 11.04
CA VAL A 85 4.65 10.37 11.63
C VAL A 85 3.47 9.88 10.80
N VAL A 86 2.60 10.78 10.35
CA VAL A 86 1.49 10.42 9.44
C VAL A 86 2.01 9.79 8.15
N GLN A 87 3.02 10.39 7.52
CA GLN A 87 3.64 9.84 6.31
C GLN A 87 4.28 8.47 6.55
N ALA A 88 4.90 8.24 7.71
CA ALA A 88 5.45 6.93 8.06
C ALA A 88 4.35 5.87 8.18
N ILE A 89 3.22 6.20 8.81
CA ILE A 89 2.05 5.31 8.91
C ILE A 89 1.48 4.99 7.52
N GLU A 90 1.39 5.99 6.64
CA GLU A 90 0.92 5.78 5.26
C GLU A 90 1.87 4.88 4.47
N ALA A 91 3.18 5.10 4.58
CA ALA A 91 4.18 4.25 3.93
C ALA A 91 4.11 2.80 4.44
N GLU A 92 3.90 2.60 5.74
CA GLU A 92 3.73 1.27 6.32
C GLU A 92 2.44 0.60 5.83
N ARG A 93 1.32 1.33 5.82
CA ARG A 93 0.05 0.84 5.24
C ARG A 93 0.23 0.39 3.79
N ASP A 94 0.93 1.19 2.99
CA ASP A 94 1.12 0.90 1.56
C ASP A 94 2.08 -0.28 1.35
N PHE A 95 3.07 -0.46 2.22
CA PHE A 95 3.88 -1.68 2.30
C PHE A 95 3.02 -2.92 2.58
N TRP A 96 2.15 -2.89 3.60
CA TRP A 96 1.27 -4.02 3.92
C TRP A 96 0.31 -4.36 2.77
N ARG A 97 -0.19 -3.35 2.05
CA ARG A 97 -0.99 -3.54 0.83
C ARG A 97 -0.18 -4.19 -0.29
N ALA A 98 1.05 -3.75 -0.52
CA ALA A 98 1.91 -4.32 -1.54
C ALA A 98 2.31 -5.77 -1.21
N GLU A 99 2.54 -6.09 0.06
CA GLU A 99 2.80 -7.45 0.52
C GLU A 99 1.58 -8.37 0.29
N ALA A 100 0.38 -7.90 0.64
CA ALA A 100 -0.86 -8.62 0.35
C ALA A 100 -1.07 -8.82 -1.16
N GLY A 101 -0.77 -7.80 -1.99
CA GLY A 101 -0.84 -7.87 -3.44
C GLY A 101 0.13 -8.91 -4.03
N LEU A 102 1.37 -8.95 -3.54
CA LEU A 102 2.36 -9.97 -3.93
C LEU A 102 1.88 -11.38 -3.56
N LYS A 103 1.42 -11.58 -2.31
CA LYS A 103 0.87 -12.88 -1.89
C LYS A 103 -0.31 -13.30 -2.76
N ALA A 104 -1.20 -12.37 -3.10
CA ALA A 104 -2.32 -12.64 -4.00
C ALA A 104 -1.86 -13.03 -5.41
N SER A 105 -0.84 -12.38 -5.96
CA SER A 105 -0.28 -12.74 -7.28
C SER A 105 0.33 -14.14 -7.30
N LEU A 106 0.98 -14.55 -6.20
CA LEU A 106 1.58 -15.89 -6.04
C LEU A 106 0.53 -17.00 -5.94
N LEU A 107 -0.63 -16.71 -5.34
CA LEU A 107 -1.76 -17.65 -5.23
C LEU A 107 -2.55 -17.81 -6.54
N GLY A 108 -2.30 -16.96 -7.54
CA GLY A 108 -3.05 -16.89 -8.79
C GLY A 108 -4.27 -15.99 -8.65
N GLN A 109 -4.22 -14.81 -9.26
CA GLN A 109 -5.37 -13.90 -9.31
C GLN A 109 -6.37 -14.29 -10.42
N PRO A 110 -7.66 -13.97 -10.23
CA PRO A 110 -8.18 -13.18 -9.12
C PRO A 110 -8.58 -14.09 -7.95
N ILE A 111 -8.04 -13.83 -6.76
CA ILE A 111 -8.82 -14.07 -5.54
C ILE A 111 -10.09 -13.24 -5.79
N ALA A 112 -11.23 -13.90 -6.00
CA ALA A 112 -12.50 -13.18 -6.17
C ALA A 112 -12.57 -12.13 -5.04
N PRO A 113 -12.86 -10.86 -5.35
CA PRO A 113 -12.90 -9.84 -4.30
C PRO A 113 -13.82 -10.37 -3.22
N ILE A 114 -13.27 -10.57 -2.02
CA ILE A 114 -14.08 -10.85 -0.84
C ILE A 114 -14.86 -9.55 -0.65
N SER A 115 -16.06 -9.49 -1.22
CA SER A 115 -17.01 -8.44 -0.94
C SER A 115 -17.42 -8.65 0.51
N LEU A 116 -16.69 -7.99 1.41
CA LEU A 116 -17.14 -7.77 2.77
C LEU A 116 -18.44 -6.97 2.65
N GLN A 117 -19.56 -7.68 2.60
CA GLN A 117 -20.87 -7.08 2.74
C GLN A 117 -20.87 -6.47 4.14
N SER A 118 -20.69 -5.15 4.19
CA SER A 118 -21.04 -4.36 5.35
C SER A 118 -22.53 -4.61 5.57
N SER A 119 -22.88 -5.44 6.56
CA SER A 119 -24.24 -5.54 7.04
C SER A 119 -24.60 -4.19 7.64
N ALA A 120 -25.22 -3.32 6.83
CA ALA A 120 -25.91 -2.16 7.35
C ALA A 120 -27.06 -2.69 8.21
N SER A 121 -26.91 -2.59 9.53
CA SER A 121 -28.01 -2.80 10.46
C SER A 121 -29.17 -1.89 10.05
N PRO A 122 -30.41 -2.39 9.97
CA PRO A 122 -31.54 -1.53 9.66
C PRO A 122 -31.68 -0.50 10.79
N ALA A 123 -31.54 0.78 10.44
CA ALA A 123 -31.92 1.86 11.33
C ALA A 123 -33.44 1.78 11.49
N GLU A 124 -33.86 1.32 12.67
CA GLU A 124 -35.24 1.31 13.11
C GLU A 124 -35.73 2.77 13.11
N ALA A 125 -36.54 3.10 12.10
CA ALA A 125 -37.20 4.39 12.01
C ALA A 125 -38.21 4.45 13.16
N GLY A 126 -37.87 5.22 14.20
CA GLY A 126 -38.81 5.58 15.26
C GLY A 126 -40.05 6.21 14.64
N ALA A 127 -41.15 5.46 14.67
CA ALA A 127 -42.47 5.94 14.32
C ALA A 127 -42.87 7.01 15.35
N GLY A 128 -43.03 8.24 14.88
CA GLY A 128 -43.68 9.29 15.64
C GLY A 128 -45.18 9.02 15.72
N HIS A 129 -45.69 8.96 16.94
CA HIS A 129 -47.06 9.28 17.33
C HIS A 129 -47.02 10.06 18.64
#